data_AF-A0A2G9H267-F1
#
_entry.id   AF-A0A2G9H267-F1
#
_cell.length_a   1.000
_cell.length_b   1.000
_cell.length_c   1.000
_cell.angle_alpha   90.00
_cell.angle_beta   90.00
_cell.angle_gamma   90.00
#
_symmetry.space_group_name_H-M   'P 1'
#
loop_
_entity.id
_entity.type
_entity.pdbx_description
1 polymer ?
#
loop_
_entity_poly.entity_id
_entity_poly.type
_entity_poly.pdbx_seq_one_letter_code
_entity_poly.pdbx_strand_id
1 'polypeptide(L)'
;MCMTYSGFEQAIQAYAIHVLSLTYQKVPRPVLAESINIEGLSLDKFIEHHIANSGWAIEKNQNKGQLIILPRTEFNHPELKKNTADGIPLEHITRILPILG
;
A
#
# COMPACT_ATOMS: atom_id res chain seq x y z
N MET A 1 -7.81 -2.43 22.41
CA MET A 1 -7.77 -0.98 22.69
C MET A 1 -6.32 -0.52 22.52
N CYS A 2 -5.92 -0.14 21.30
CA CYS A 2 -4.52 0.21 20.95
C CYS A 2 -4.37 1.71 20.61
N MET A 3 -5.31 2.56 21.03
CA MET A 3 -5.50 3.91 20.47
C MET A 3 -4.81 5.05 21.24
N THR A 4 -3.50 5.01 21.46
CA THR A 4 -2.78 6.21 21.97
C THR A 4 -1.31 6.31 21.51
N TYR A 5 -0.99 6.01 20.25
CA TYR A 5 0.32 6.41 19.70
C TYR A 5 0.11 7.41 18.58
N SER A 6 0.54 8.65 18.78
CA SER A 6 0.44 9.70 17.76
C SER A 6 1.20 9.24 16.52
N GLY A 7 0.54 9.24 15.36
CA GLY A 7 1.16 8.80 14.10
C GLY A 7 0.91 7.33 13.74
N PHE A 8 0.32 6.51 14.63
CA PHE A 8 0.12 5.09 14.32
C PHE A 8 -0.78 4.87 13.10
N GLU A 9 -1.92 5.55 13.06
CA GLU A 9 -2.86 5.46 11.94
C GLU A 9 -2.19 5.91 10.64
N GLN A 10 -1.44 7.01 10.67
CA GLN A 10 -0.70 7.51 9.52
C GLN A 10 0.36 6.50 9.05
N ALA A 11 1.06 5.85 9.98
CA ALA A 11 2.06 4.83 9.65
C ALA A 11 1.42 3.59 9.00
N ILE A 12 0.27 3.15 9.51
CA ILE A 12 -0.48 2.03 8.92
C ILE A 12 -1.02 2.40 7.53
N GLN A 13 -1.56 3.61 7.36
CA GLN A 13 -2.00 4.11 6.06
C GLN A 13 -0.84 4.18 5.06
N ALA A 14 0.31 4.73 5.46
CA ALA A 14 1.50 4.80 4.61
C ALA A 14 1.97 3.40 4.19
N TYR A 15 1.96 2.44 5.11
CA TYR A 15 2.28 1.05 4.81
C TYR A 15 1.29 0.43 3.82
N ALA A 16 -0.01 0.60 4.03
CA ALA A 16 -1.04 0.10 3.13
C ALA A 16 -0.86 0.66 1.70
N ILE A 17 -0.63 1.97 1.57
CA ILE A 17 -0.35 2.61 0.27
C ILE A 17 0.91 2.07 -0.37
N HIS A 18 1.97 1.88 0.42
CA HIS A 18 3.23 1.34 -0.09
C HIS A 18 3.03 -0.06 -0.68
N VAL A 19 2.39 -0.97 0.06
CA VAL A 19 2.11 -2.34 -0.40
C VAL A 19 1.23 -2.33 -1.64
N LEU A 20 0.17 -1.52 -1.68
CA LEU A 20 -0.69 -1.40 -2.86
C LEU A 20 0.09 -0.90 -4.08
N SER A 21 0.99 0.07 -3.90
CA SER A 21 1.81 0.64 -4.98
C SER A 21 2.84 -0.35 -5.52
N LEU A 22 3.23 -1.36 -4.74
CA LEU A 22 4.10 -2.45 -5.19
C LEU A 22 3.33 -3.56 -5.91
N THR A 23 2.09 -3.83 -5.47
CA THR A 23 1.36 -5.04 -5.89
C THR A 23 0.37 -4.80 -7.02
N TYR A 24 -0.19 -3.59 -7.12
CA TYR A 24 -1.23 -3.27 -8.09
C TYR A 24 -0.90 -2.00 -8.85
N GLN A 25 -1.04 -2.05 -10.18
CA GLN A 25 -1.03 -0.83 -10.99
C GLN A 25 -2.37 -0.08 -10.89
N LYS A 26 -3.47 -0.80 -10.68
CA LYS A 26 -4.82 -0.25 -10.64
C LYS A 26 -5.57 -0.80 -9.43
N VAL A 27 -6.16 0.09 -8.63
CA VAL A 27 -6.90 -0.26 -7.42
C VAL A 27 -8.31 0.35 -7.48
N PRO A 28 -9.38 -0.42 -7.22
CA PRO A 28 -10.72 0.14 -7.11
C PRO A 28 -10.82 1.13 -5.96
N ARG A 29 -11.51 2.26 -6.17
CA ARG A 29 -11.71 3.28 -5.11
C ARG A 29 -12.25 2.70 -3.79
N PRO A 30 -13.23 1.76 -3.77
CA PRO A 30 -13.71 1.17 -2.52
C PRO A 30 -12.63 0.40 -1.76
N VAL A 31 -11.80 -0.37 -2.48
CA VAL A 31 -10.70 -1.15 -1.88
C VAL A 31 -9.64 -0.22 -1.28
N LEU A 32 -9.34 0.89 -1.96
CA LEU A 32 -8.44 1.90 -1.42
C LEU A 32 -9.00 2.51 -0.14
N ALA A 33 -10.28 2.89 -0.14
CA ALA A 33 -10.98 3.47 1.01
C ALA A 33 -10.89 2.57 2.26
N GLU A 34 -11.20 1.29 2.08
CA GLU A 34 -11.14 0.28 3.14
C GLU A 34 -9.70 0.06 3.63
N SER A 35 -8.72 0.03 2.72
CA SER A 35 -7.32 -0.25 3.07
C SER A 35 -6.67 0.84 3.93
N ILE A 36 -7.08 2.09 3.75
CA ILE A 36 -6.58 3.23 4.53
C ILE A 36 -7.56 3.69 5.62
N ASN A 37 -8.74 3.06 5.70
CA ASN A 37 -9.83 3.43 6.59
C ASN A 37 -10.23 4.92 6.47
N ILE A 38 -10.32 5.44 5.23
CA ILE A 38 -10.75 6.82 4.93
C ILE A 38 -11.89 6.79 3.92
N GLU A 39 -12.94 7.56 4.20
CA GLU A 39 -14.15 7.63 3.37
C GLU A 39 -14.59 9.06 3.05
N GLY A 40 -15.56 9.18 2.15
CA GLY A 40 -16.22 10.44 1.80
C GLY A 40 -15.26 11.50 1.24
N LEU A 41 -15.48 12.76 1.63
CA LEU A 41 -14.72 13.92 1.16
C LEU A 41 -13.22 13.85 1.53
N SER A 42 -12.90 13.19 2.65
CA SER A 42 -11.51 13.01 3.08
C SER A 42 -10.74 12.12 2.11
N LEU A 43 -11.41 11.08 1.57
CA LEU A 43 -10.83 10.22 0.55
C LEU A 43 -10.61 10.97 -0.76
N ASP A 44 -11.53 11.85 -1.15
CA ASP A 44 -11.35 12.68 -2.35
C ASP A 44 -10.11 13.58 -2.23
N LYS A 45 -9.95 14.28 -1.10
CA LYS A 45 -8.77 15.12 -0.84
C LYS A 45 -7.48 14.32 -0.81
N PHE A 46 -7.52 13.12 -0.24
CA PHE A 46 -6.38 12.22 -0.19
C PHE A 46 -5.93 11.81 -1.60
N ILE A 47 -6.88 11.40 -2.44
CA ILE A 47 -6.62 11.02 -3.83
C ILE A 47 -6.12 12.23 -4.63
N GLU A 48 -6.76 13.39 -4.51
CA GLU A 48 -6.33 14.64 -5.17
C GLU A 48 -4.89 15.02 -4.81
N HIS A 49 -4.53 14.91 -3.52
CA HIS A 49 -3.17 15.15 -3.05
C HIS A 49 -2.17 14.21 -3.73
N HIS A 50 -2.47 12.92 -3.82
CA HIS A 50 -1.58 11.96 -4.47
C HIS A 50 -1.54 12.07 -6.00
N ILE A 51 -2.62 12.55 -6.64
CA ILE A 51 -2.58 12.90 -8.06
C ILE A 51 -1.61 14.07 -8.29
N ALA A 52 -1.71 15.12 -7.47
CA ALA A 52 -0.87 16.30 -7.62
C ALA A 52 0.60 16.07 -7.27
N ASN A 53 0.90 15.20 -6.29
CA ASN A 53 2.23 15.09 -5.70
C ASN A 53 2.91 13.73 -5.91
N SER A 54 2.15 12.68 -6.25
CA SER A 54 2.66 11.31 -6.27
C SER A 54 2.41 10.58 -7.59
N GLY A 55 1.91 11.25 -8.63
CA GLY A 55 1.74 10.65 -9.96
C GLY A 55 0.60 9.64 -10.07
N TRP A 56 -0.39 9.73 -9.18
CA TRP A 56 -1.61 8.92 -9.30
C TRP A 56 -2.50 9.45 -10.42
N ALA A 57 -3.35 8.59 -10.98
CA ALA A 57 -4.37 9.00 -11.94
C ALA A 57 -5.72 8.31 -11.66
N ILE A 58 -6.79 8.83 -12.23
CA ILE A 58 -8.13 8.26 -12.11
C ILE A 58 -8.61 7.80 -13.48
N GLU A 59 -9.06 6.55 -13.55
CA GLU A 59 -9.76 5.99 -14.70
C GLU A 59 -11.24 5.83 -14.33
N LYS A 60 -12.11 6.62 -14.99
CA LYS A 60 -13.56 6.48 -14.88
C LYS A 60 -14.04 5.51 -15.94
N ASN A 61 -14.32 4.28 -15.57
CA ASN A 61 -14.91 3.31 -16.48
C ASN A 61 -16.45 3.35 -16.33
N GLN A 62 -17.15 3.60 -17.44
CA GLN A 62 -18.62 3.71 -17.48
C GLN A 62 -19.34 2.48 -16.89
N ASN A 63 -18.69 1.31 -16.86
CA ASN A 63 -19.30 0.05 -16.42
C ASN A 63 -18.62 -0.59 -15.20
N LYS A 64 -17.43 -0.12 -14.77
CA LYS A 64 -16.61 -0.78 -13.72
C LYS A 64 -16.28 0.11 -12.51
N GLY A 65 -16.91 1.27 -12.39
CA GLY A 65 -16.65 2.21 -11.30
C GLY A 65 -15.33 2.97 -11.46
N GLN A 66 -14.95 3.70 -10.41
CA GLN A 66 -13.74 4.52 -10.38
C GLN A 66 -12.51 3.67 -10.01
N LEU A 67 -11.52 3.61 -10.89
CA LEU A 67 -10.24 2.97 -10.65
C LEU A 67 -9.16 4.04 -10.42
N ILE A 68 -8.31 3.80 -9.44
CA ILE A 68 -7.12 4.61 -9.14
C ILE A 68 -5.92 3.92 -9.74
N ILE A 69 -5.20 4.62 -10.61
CA ILE A 69 -3.96 4.17 -11.23
C ILE A 69 -2.81 4.65 -10.36
N LEU A 70 -2.01 3.72 -9.87
CA LEU A 70 -0.81 3.98 -9.08
C LEU A 70 0.40 4.17 -10.01
N PRO A 71 1.46 4.89 -9.55
CA PRO A 71 2.65 5.15 -10.35
C PRO A 71 3.31 3.86 -10.79
N ARG A 72 3.83 3.87 -12.00
CA ARG A 72 4.49 2.73 -12.61
C ARG A 72 5.77 2.38 -11.83
N THR A 73 5.91 1.17 -11.29
CA THR A 73 7.12 0.70 -10.57
C THR A 73 7.62 -0.62 -11.14
N GLU A 74 8.86 -0.99 -10.82
CA GLU A 74 9.43 -2.27 -11.25
C GLU A 74 8.73 -3.52 -10.68
N PHE A 75 7.83 -3.33 -9.71
CA PHE A 75 7.12 -4.39 -8.98
C PHE A 75 5.64 -4.50 -9.38
N ASN A 76 5.01 -3.40 -9.82
CA ASN A 76 3.57 -3.36 -10.08
C ASN A 76 3.18 -3.58 -11.54
N HIS A 77 4.04 -4.28 -12.31
CA HIS A 77 3.69 -4.80 -13.63
C HIS A 77 3.46 -6.30 -13.58
N PRO A 78 2.58 -6.83 -14.46
CA PRO A 78 2.26 -8.25 -14.53
C PRO A 78 3.44 -9.13 -15.04
N GLU A 79 4.68 -8.66 -14.91
CA GLU A 79 5.88 -9.42 -15.21
C GLU A 79 6.23 -10.29 -14.00
N LEU A 80 6.22 -11.61 -14.18
CA LEU A 80 6.63 -12.58 -13.16
C LEU A 80 8.12 -12.43 -12.84
N LYS A 81 8.44 -11.65 -11.81
CA LYS A 81 9.80 -11.59 -11.24
C LYS A 81 9.93 -12.62 -10.11
N LYS A 82 10.87 -13.55 -10.25
CA LYS A 82 11.26 -14.46 -9.16
C LYS A 82 11.88 -13.63 -8.03
N ASN A 83 11.17 -13.47 -6.92
CA ASN A 83 11.69 -12.80 -5.74
C ASN A 83 12.56 -13.79 -4.94
N THR A 84 13.88 -13.66 -5.06
CA THR A 84 14.86 -14.38 -4.22
C THR A 84 15.23 -13.63 -2.93
N ALA A 85 14.61 -12.48 -2.66
CA ALA A 85 14.95 -11.56 -1.57
C ALA A 85 14.08 -11.70 -0.31
N ASP A 86 12.94 -12.41 -0.36
CA ASP A 86 12.08 -12.67 0.82
C ASP A 86 12.57 -13.82 1.73
N GLY A 87 13.85 -14.21 1.60
CA GLY A 87 14.49 -15.11 2.55
C GLY A 87 15.17 -14.31 3.65
N ILE A 88 14.62 -14.29 4.86
CA ILE A 88 15.37 -13.83 6.03
C ILE A 88 16.43 -14.90 6.36
N PRO A 89 17.73 -14.59 6.36
CA PRO A 89 18.76 -15.56 6.74
C PRO A 89 18.54 -16.04 8.17
N LEU A 90 18.72 -17.35 8.40
CA LEU A 90 18.54 -17.97 9.72
C LEU A 90 19.36 -17.27 10.81
N GLU A 91 20.53 -16.75 10.44
CA GLU A 91 21.45 -16.00 11.29
C GLU A 91 20.92 -14.63 11.78
N HIS A 92 19.87 -14.08 11.17
CA HIS A 92 19.12 -12.93 11.72
C HIS A 92 18.05 -13.37 12.72
N ILE A 93 17.49 -14.58 12.58
CA ILE A 93 16.49 -15.14 13.50
C ILE A 93 17.16 -15.57 14.83
N THR A 94 18.36 -16.14 14.77
CA THR A 94 19.11 -16.61 15.96
C THR A 94 19.54 -15.49 16.92
N ARG A 95 19.60 -14.22 16.46
CA ARG A 95 19.83 -13.06 17.35
C ARG A 95 18.62 -12.68 18.19
N ILE A 96 17.42 -13.00 17.72
CA ILE A 96 16.15 -12.65 18.38
C ILE A 96 15.70 -13.75 19.35
N LEU A 97 16.17 -14.99 19.15
CA LEU A 97 15.94 -16.12 20.03
C LEU A 97 17.18 -16.39 20.90
N PRO A 98 17.32 -15.76 22.08
CA PRO A 98 18.34 -16.21 23.00
C PRO A 98 17.98 -17.61 23.49
N ILE A 99 18.87 -18.57 23.19
CA ILE A 99 19.09 -19.87 23.85
C ILE A 99 18.41 -21.10 23.20
N LEU A 100 19.18 -21.89 22.45
CA LEU A 100 19.63 -23.21 22.93
C LEU A 100 21.15 -23.06 23.09
N GLY A 101 21.66 -22.74 24.28
CA GLY A 101 22.14 -23.76 25.21
C GLY A 101 23.64 -23.90 25.00
#